data_AF-X0WWC4-F1
#
_entry.id   AF-X0WWC4-F1
#
_cell.length_a   1.000
_cell.length_b   1.000
_cell.length_c   1.000
_cell.angle_alpha   90.00
_cell.angle_beta   90.00
_cell.angle_gamma   90.00
#
_symmetry.space_group_name_H-M   'P 1'
#
loop_
_entity.id
_entity.type
_entity.pdbx_description
1 polymer ?
#
loop_
_entity_poly.entity_id
_entity_poly.type
_entity_poly.pdbx_seq_one_letter_code
_entity_poly.pdbx_strand_id
1 'polypeptide(L)'
;IFRQFPHWKILAANAAYDGRNVPLVLGVIFLATMHVVQATLFERLCWISVFGLAVVLAAFPAAFFERRLFRGEPAFRKARRWPDRIGILFLVLNLLVAGRFAAGKAPEAPEGSPPVFFISVDTVRADHLSVYGYARQTCPNLEALAADGVVVEQHISQAPWTLPAHATMFCGLPPGEHGVTTQARAFSPSTPLFPEVLKERGYRNGAIVSSLLLSPTFGYAPGFDKYEMNIEFSGEEVVQKGLRWLFASKKTP
;
A
#
# COMPACT_ATOMS: atom_id res chain seq x y z
N ILE A 1 -29.13 -17.03 -14.65
CA ILE A 1 -27.98 -16.13 -14.95
C ILE A 1 -26.97 -16.75 -15.93
N PHE A 2 -26.89 -18.09 -16.09
CA PHE A 2 -25.97 -18.75 -17.04
C PHE A 2 -26.42 -18.79 -18.51
N ARG A 3 -26.76 -17.65 -19.12
CA ARG A 3 -27.08 -17.56 -20.57
C ARG A 3 -26.38 -16.44 -21.35
N GLN A 4 -25.49 -15.66 -20.74
CA GLN A 4 -24.94 -14.43 -21.36
C GLN A 4 -23.44 -14.42 -21.71
N PHE A 5 -22.71 -15.54 -21.63
CA PHE A 5 -21.28 -15.56 -21.99
C PHE A 5 -20.97 -16.67 -23.00
N PRO A 6 -20.88 -16.40 -24.31
CA PRO A 6 -20.60 -17.42 -25.33
C PRO A 6 -19.11 -17.77 -25.50
N HIS A 7 -18.18 -17.02 -24.91
CA HIS A 7 -16.74 -17.11 -25.23
C HIS A 7 -15.97 -18.18 -24.44
N TRP A 8 -16.49 -18.63 -23.29
CA TRP A 8 -15.77 -19.58 -22.41
C TRP A 8 -15.75 -21.03 -22.96
N LYS A 9 -16.73 -21.40 -23.80
CA LYS A 9 -16.78 -22.73 -24.41
C LYS A 9 -15.64 -22.96 -25.41
N ILE A 10 -15.13 -21.90 -26.05
CA ILE A 10 -14.04 -21.97 -27.03
C ILE A 10 -12.68 -22.10 -26.33
N LEU A 11 -12.50 -21.43 -25.19
CA LEU A 11 -11.28 -21.54 -24.37
C LEU A 11 -11.17 -22.88 -23.63
N ALA A 12 -12.28 -23.42 -23.13
CA ALA A 12 -12.30 -24.72 -22.46
C ALA A 12 -12.07 -25.89 -23.44
N ALA A 13 -12.54 -25.78 -24.69
CA ALA A 13 -12.37 -26.81 -25.71
C ALA A 13 -10.92 -26.90 -26.24
N ASN A 14 -10.21 -25.77 -26.35
CA ASN A 14 -8.82 -25.77 -26.85
C ASN A 14 -7.78 -26.18 -25.80
N ALA A 15 -8.06 -26.01 -24.51
CA ALA A 15 -7.14 -26.40 -23.43
C ALA A 15 -7.13 -27.92 -23.15
N ALA A 16 -8.13 -28.66 -23.65
CA ALA A 16 -8.30 -30.09 -23.38
C ALA A 16 -7.60 -31.02 -24.39
N TYR A 17 -6.97 -30.49 -25.45
CA TYR A 17 -6.48 -31.31 -26.58
C TYR A 17 -4.97 -31.61 -26.59
N ASP A 18 -4.17 -31.01 -25.71
CA ASP A 18 -2.75 -31.35 -25.60
C ASP A 18 -2.35 -31.42 -24.13
N GLY A 19 -1.95 -32.60 -23.65
CA GLY A 19 -1.70 -32.95 -22.25
C GLY A 19 -0.58 -32.15 -21.55
N ARG A 20 -0.13 -31.04 -22.14
CA ARG A 20 0.92 -30.15 -21.63
C ARG A 20 0.38 -28.99 -20.78
N ASN A 21 -0.94 -28.77 -20.74
CA ASN A 21 -1.55 -27.60 -20.05
C ASN A 21 -2.30 -27.93 -18.74
N VAL A 22 -2.14 -29.14 -18.19
CA VAL A 22 -2.77 -29.57 -16.92
C VAL A 22 -2.56 -28.56 -15.76
N PRO A 23 -1.37 -27.96 -15.56
CA PRO A 23 -1.16 -26.98 -14.48
C PRO A 23 -1.97 -25.69 -14.68
N LEU A 24 -2.17 -25.27 -15.94
CA LEU A 24 -2.84 -24.03 -16.28
C LEU A 24 -4.36 -24.17 -16.15
N VAL A 25 -4.90 -25.34 -16.53
CA VAL A 25 -6.31 -25.69 -16.30
C VAL A 25 -6.61 -25.83 -14.79
N LEU A 26 -5.72 -26.47 -14.02
CA LEU A 26 -5.86 -26.56 -12.56
C LEU A 26 -5.74 -25.19 -11.88
N GLY A 27 -4.86 -24.31 -12.37
CA GLY A 27 -4.71 -22.94 -11.85
C GLY A 27 -5.96 -22.08 -12.09
N VAL A 28 -6.56 -22.17 -13.28
CA VAL A 28 -7.82 -21.46 -13.59
C VAL A 28 -8.98 -22.01 -12.77
N ILE A 29 -9.07 -23.34 -12.58
CA ILE A 29 -10.09 -23.96 -11.72
C ILE A 29 -9.89 -23.55 -10.26
N PHE A 30 -8.65 -23.50 -9.77
CA PHE A 30 -8.30 -23.07 -8.41
C PHE A 30 -8.65 -21.59 -8.18
N LEU A 31 -8.31 -20.71 -9.12
CA LEU A 31 -8.66 -19.29 -9.04
C LEU A 31 -10.18 -19.08 -9.12
N ALA A 32 -10.87 -19.79 -10.00
CA ALA A 32 -12.33 -19.72 -10.10
C ALA A 32 -13.01 -20.28 -8.84
N THR A 33 -12.51 -21.37 -8.25
CA THR A 33 -13.03 -21.89 -6.99
C THR A 33 -12.69 -20.99 -5.82
N MET A 34 -11.50 -20.37 -5.75
CA MET A 34 -11.18 -19.34 -4.76
C MET A 34 -12.09 -18.13 -4.88
N HIS A 35 -12.38 -17.66 -6.09
CA HIS A 35 -13.28 -16.53 -6.31
C HIS A 35 -14.73 -16.88 -5.95
N VAL A 36 -15.20 -18.09 -6.28
CA VAL A 36 -16.52 -18.59 -5.88
C VAL A 36 -16.58 -18.81 -4.37
N VAL A 37 -15.52 -19.31 -3.73
CA VAL A 37 -15.43 -19.50 -2.27
C VAL A 37 -15.38 -18.15 -1.55
N GLN A 38 -14.64 -17.17 -2.05
CA GLN A 38 -14.63 -15.80 -1.52
C GLN A 38 -15.99 -15.13 -1.73
N ALA A 39 -16.61 -15.24 -2.90
CA ALA A 39 -17.92 -14.66 -3.17
C ALA A 39 -19.03 -15.32 -2.34
N THR A 40 -19.01 -16.65 -2.17
CA THR A 40 -20.01 -17.38 -1.38
C THR A 40 -19.79 -17.25 0.13
N LEU A 41 -18.55 -17.16 0.62
CA LEU A 41 -18.28 -16.85 2.03
C LEU A 41 -18.63 -15.40 2.34
N PHE A 42 -18.30 -14.45 1.45
CA PHE A 42 -18.65 -13.04 1.61
C PHE A 42 -20.17 -12.83 1.54
N GLU A 43 -20.86 -13.45 0.59
CA GLU A 43 -22.33 -13.45 0.57
C GLU A 43 -22.91 -14.10 1.82
N ARG A 44 -22.39 -15.25 2.28
CA ARG A 44 -22.89 -15.89 3.51
C ARG A 44 -22.63 -15.04 4.76
N LEU A 45 -21.49 -14.36 4.87
CA LEU A 45 -21.20 -13.43 5.96
C LEU A 45 -22.10 -12.18 5.88
N CYS A 46 -22.29 -11.60 4.70
CA CYS A 46 -23.24 -10.51 4.49
C CYS A 46 -24.67 -10.94 4.82
N TRP A 47 -25.09 -12.15 4.43
CA TRP A 47 -26.38 -12.72 4.77
C TRP A 47 -26.50 -12.98 6.28
N ILE A 48 -25.44 -13.44 6.96
CA ILE A 48 -25.43 -13.58 8.43
C ILE A 48 -25.56 -12.20 9.11
N SER A 49 -24.91 -11.16 8.59
CA SER A 49 -25.03 -9.78 9.09
C SER A 49 -26.41 -9.17 8.79
N VAL A 50 -26.97 -9.42 7.61
CA VAL A 50 -28.32 -8.98 7.20
C VAL A 50 -29.40 -9.72 7.96
N PHE A 51 -29.27 -11.04 8.17
CA PHE A 51 -30.17 -11.83 9.03
C PHE A 51 -30.00 -11.42 10.49
N GLY A 52 -28.78 -11.17 10.97
CA GLY A 52 -28.53 -10.65 12.31
C GLY A 52 -29.20 -9.29 12.53
N LEU A 53 -29.07 -8.37 11.57
CA LEU A 53 -29.75 -7.08 11.60
C LEU A 53 -31.28 -7.22 11.48
N ALA A 54 -31.78 -8.13 10.63
CA ALA A 54 -33.20 -8.42 10.50
C ALA A 54 -33.79 -9.03 11.77
N VAL A 55 -33.05 -9.89 12.49
CA VAL A 55 -33.45 -10.44 13.80
C VAL A 55 -33.49 -9.34 14.86
N VAL A 56 -32.51 -8.43 14.87
CA VAL A 56 -32.51 -7.26 15.78
C VAL A 56 -33.68 -6.32 15.47
N LEU A 57 -33.93 -6.04 14.19
CA LEU A 57 -35.04 -5.22 13.73
C LEU A 57 -36.40 -5.89 13.89
N ALA A 58 -36.49 -7.23 13.91
CA ALA A 58 -37.71 -7.99 14.20
C ALA A 58 -37.97 -8.17 15.71
N ALA A 59 -36.90 -8.18 16.53
CA ALA A 59 -37.01 -8.20 17.99
C ALA A 59 -37.52 -6.86 18.55
N PHE A 60 -37.31 -5.74 17.85
CA PHE A 60 -37.75 -4.41 18.27
C PHE A 60 -39.29 -4.23 18.25
N PRO A 61 -40.03 -4.65 17.19
CA PRO A 61 -41.48 -4.72 17.18
C PRO A 61 -42.06 -5.75 18.16
N ALA A 62 -41.38 -6.89 18.36
CA ALA A 62 -41.81 -7.90 19.33
C ALA A 62 -41.79 -7.34 20.76
N ALA A 63 -40.71 -6.65 21.16
CA ALA A 63 -40.61 -5.96 22.44
C ALA A 63 -41.59 -4.77 22.57
N PHE A 64 -41.99 -4.15 21.46
CA PHE A 64 -43.01 -3.08 21.42
C PHE A 64 -44.44 -3.62 21.53
N PHE A 65 -44.75 -4.76 20.90
CA PHE A 65 -46.04 -5.45 20.99
C PHE A 65 -46.24 -6.17 22.33
N GLU A 66 -45.20 -6.81 22.88
CA GLU A 66 -45.21 -7.39 24.23
C GLU A 66 -45.51 -6.33 25.31
N ARG A 67 -44.98 -5.11 25.16
CA ARG A 67 -45.29 -3.95 26.02
C ARG A 67 -46.76 -3.53 26.00
N ARG A 68 -47.50 -3.86 24.94
CA ARG A 68 -48.91 -3.45 24.76
C ARG A 68 -49.88 -4.53 25.21
N LEU A 69 -49.52 -5.80 25.09
CA LEU A 69 -50.36 -6.95 25.48
C LEU A 69 -50.23 -7.37 26.96
N PHE A 70 -49.07 -7.20 27.59
CA PHE A 70 -48.79 -7.74 28.94
C PHE A 70 -48.56 -6.67 30.03
N ARG A 71 -49.35 -5.59 30.03
CA ARG A 71 -49.37 -4.60 31.12
C ARG A 71 -50.00 -5.20 32.37
N GLY A 72 -49.20 -5.75 33.29
CA GLY A 72 -49.66 -6.03 34.66
C GLY A 72 -48.98 -7.16 35.43
N GLU A 73 -48.28 -8.08 34.76
CA GLU A 73 -47.77 -9.29 35.41
C GLU A 73 -46.38 -9.12 36.06
N PRO A 74 -46.23 -9.32 37.39
CA PRO A 74 -44.96 -9.11 38.11
C PRO A 74 -43.83 -10.05 37.68
N ALA A 75 -44.14 -11.21 37.10
CA ALA A 75 -43.17 -12.19 36.61
C ALA A 75 -42.27 -11.65 35.48
N PHE A 76 -42.74 -10.68 34.70
CA PHE A 76 -42.02 -10.17 33.52
C PHE A 76 -40.97 -9.09 33.83
N ARG A 77 -40.88 -8.61 35.08
CA ARG A 77 -39.95 -7.53 35.45
C ARG A 77 -38.47 -7.98 35.46
N LYS A 78 -38.21 -9.29 35.59
CA LYS A 78 -36.86 -9.89 35.57
C LYS A 78 -36.38 -10.28 34.16
N ALA A 79 -37.28 -10.64 33.25
CA ALA A 79 -36.97 -10.94 31.84
C ALA A 79 -36.54 -9.69 31.04
N ARG A 80 -36.90 -8.50 31.55
CA ARG A 80 -36.64 -7.16 30.99
C ARG A 80 -35.17 -6.81 30.65
N ARG A 81 -34.16 -7.53 31.15
CA ARG A 81 -32.73 -7.19 30.97
C ARG A 81 -31.95 -8.12 30.04
N TRP A 82 -32.55 -9.23 29.63
CA TRP A 82 -31.86 -10.27 28.85
C TRP A 82 -31.75 -9.95 27.36
N PRO A 83 -32.80 -9.41 26.68
CA PRO A 83 -32.72 -9.10 25.24
C PRO A 83 -31.69 -8.00 24.93
N ASP A 84 -31.64 -6.95 25.76
CA ASP A 84 -30.73 -5.81 25.56
C ASP A 84 -29.25 -6.22 25.69
N ARG A 85 -28.93 -7.10 26.63
CA ARG A 85 -27.56 -7.57 26.88
C ARG A 85 -27.07 -8.51 25.78
N ILE A 86 -27.96 -9.36 25.26
CA ILE A 86 -27.65 -10.27 24.14
C ILE A 86 -27.43 -9.46 22.86
N GLY A 87 -28.27 -8.46 22.58
CA GLY A 87 -28.11 -7.57 21.42
C GLY A 87 -26.81 -6.76 21.45
N ILE A 88 -26.45 -6.19 22.59
CA ILE A 88 -25.18 -5.46 22.78
C ILE A 88 -23.98 -6.42 22.62
N LEU A 89 -24.03 -7.61 23.22
CA LEU A 89 -22.96 -8.60 23.08
C LEU A 89 -22.76 -9.01 21.62
N PHE A 90 -23.84 -9.20 20.87
CA PHE A 90 -23.79 -9.56 19.46
C PHE A 90 -23.21 -8.44 18.60
N LEU A 91 -23.59 -7.18 18.86
CA LEU A 91 -23.01 -6.01 18.19
C LEU A 91 -21.50 -5.88 18.48
N VAL A 92 -21.09 -6.03 19.74
CA VAL A 92 -19.68 -5.98 20.13
C VAL A 92 -18.89 -7.10 19.45
N LEU A 93 -19.42 -8.33 19.40
CA LEU A 93 -18.79 -9.43 18.69
C LEU A 93 -18.66 -9.15 17.19
N ASN A 94 -19.68 -8.58 16.55
CA ASN A 94 -19.62 -8.20 15.13
C ASN A 94 -18.58 -7.11 14.88
N LEU A 95 -18.48 -6.11 15.75
CA LEU A 95 -17.47 -5.06 15.64
C LEU A 95 -16.04 -5.60 15.87
N LEU A 96 -15.86 -6.55 16.79
CA LEU A 96 -14.56 -7.20 17.02
C LEU A 96 -14.15 -8.10 15.84
N VAL A 97 -15.09 -8.82 15.25
CA VAL A 97 -14.86 -9.64 14.06
C VAL A 97 -14.58 -8.75 12.85
N ALA A 98 -15.38 -7.71 12.61
CA ALA A 98 -15.15 -6.73 11.55
C ALA A 98 -13.80 -6.02 11.72
N GLY A 99 -13.41 -5.66 12.95
CA GLY A 99 -12.10 -5.07 13.24
C GLY A 99 -10.93 -6.01 12.93
N ARG A 100 -11.10 -7.32 13.13
CA ARG A 100 -10.07 -8.32 12.79
C ARG A 100 -9.94 -8.57 11.29
N PHE A 101 -11.02 -8.44 10.53
CA PHE A 101 -10.99 -8.58 9.06
C PHE A 101 -10.60 -7.29 8.34
N ALA A 102 -10.91 -6.12 8.92
CA ALA A 102 -10.44 -4.83 8.42
C ALA A 102 -8.93 -4.63 8.62
N ALA A 103 -8.36 -5.23 9.68
CA ALA A 103 -6.92 -5.31 9.89
C ALA A 103 -6.28 -6.42 9.03
N GLY A 104 -6.36 -6.29 7.70
CA GLY A 104 -5.57 -7.10 6.79
C GLY A 104 -4.08 -7.01 7.17
N LYS A 105 -3.36 -8.13 7.16
CA LYS A 105 -1.91 -8.13 7.39
C LYS A 105 -1.28 -7.22 6.34
N ALA A 106 -0.51 -6.21 6.78
CA ALA A 106 0.21 -5.35 5.85
C ALA A 106 1.06 -6.22 4.91
N PRO A 107 1.18 -5.85 3.62
CA PRO A 107 2.05 -6.57 2.70
C PRO A 107 3.46 -6.64 3.30
N GLU A 108 4.07 -7.81 3.23
CA GLU A 108 5.47 -8.03 3.58
C GLU A 108 6.25 -8.21 2.28
N ALA A 109 7.46 -7.64 2.23
CA ALA A 109 8.31 -7.81 1.07
C ALA A 109 8.59 -9.30 0.80
N PRO A 110 8.63 -9.73 -0.48
CA PRO A 110 8.99 -11.09 -0.83
C PRO A 110 10.31 -11.51 -0.19
N GLU A 111 10.40 -12.77 0.23
CA GLU A 111 11.63 -13.31 0.81
C GLU A 111 12.82 -13.12 -0.14
N GLY A 112 13.96 -12.66 0.39
CA GLY A 112 15.15 -12.35 -0.40
C GLY A 112 15.14 -10.98 -1.10
N SER A 113 14.11 -10.15 -0.90
CA SER A 113 14.11 -8.76 -1.39
C SER A 113 15.26 -7.95 -0.79
N PRO A 114 16.12 -7.28 -1.59
CA PRO A 114 17.24 -6.51 -1.08
C PRO A 114 16.78 -5.15 -0.52
N PRO A 115 17.51 -4.58 0.45
CA PRO A 115 17.31 -3.17 0.81
C PRO A 115 17.66 -2.27 -0.38
N VAL A 116 16.90 -1.19 -0.56
CA VAL A 116 17.12 -0.20 -1.62
C VAL A 116 17.50 1.13 -1.00
N PHE A 117 18.62 1.70 -1.46
CA PHE A 117 19.09 3.02 -1.03
C PHE A 117 19.05 3.98 -2.20
N PHE A 118 18.29 5.07 -2.05
CA PHE A 118 18.25 6.18 -3.01
C PHE A 118 18.98 7.38 -2.40
N ILE A 119 20.15 7.70 -2.93
CA ILE A 119 21.01 8.80 -2.44
C ILE A 119 21.11 9.84 -3.55
N SER A 120 20.73 11.08 -3.23
CA SER A 120 20.85 12.23 -4.13
C SER A 120 21.66 13.32 -3.45
N VAL A 121 22.57 13.94 -4.19
CA VAL A 121 23.38 15.07 -3.72
C VAL A 121 23.12 16.25 -4.66
N ASP A 122 22.62 17.34 -4.10
CA ASP A 122 22.19 18.49 -4.89
C ASP A 122 23.38 19.19 -5.54
N THR A 123 23.20 19.67 -6.77
CA THR A 123 24.17 20.46 -7.55
C THR A 123 25.52 19.78 -7.89
N VAL A 124 25.67 18.48 -7.63
CA VAL A 124 26.89 17.75 -7.99
C VAL A 124 27.04 17.66 -9.51
N ARG A 125 28.25 17.93 -10.00
CA ARG A 125 28.60 17.78 -11.42
C ARG A 125 29.49 16.56 -11.62
N ALA A 126 29.23 15.81 -12.67
CA ALA A 126 30.02 14.63 -13.04
C ALA A 126 31.50 14.97 -13.25
N ASP A 127 31.80 16.10 -13.90
CA ASP A 127 33.16 16.55 -14.19
C ASP A 127 33.99 16.97 -12.94
N HIS A 128 33.38 16.99 -11.76
CA HIS A 128 34.04 17.26 -10.47
C HIS A 128 34.11 16.03 -9.56
N LEU A 129 33.73 14.85 -10.06
CA LEU A 129 33.80 13.60 -9.33
C LEU A 129 34.97 12.76 -9.87
N SER A 130 35.83 12.29 -8.97
CA SER A 130 37.01 11.49 -9.34
C SER A 130 36.66 10.15 -9.98
N VAL A 131 35.48 9.58 -9.69
CA VAL A 131 34.93 8.40 -10.39
C VAL A 131 34.73 8.62 -11.89
N TYR A 132 34.58 9.87 -12.35
CA TYR A 132 34.51 10.25 -13.76
C TYR A 132 35.83 10.85 -14.29
N GLY A 133 36.94 10.70 -13.57
CA GLY A 133 38.26 11.15 -14.00
C GLY A 133 38.65 12.57 -13.57
N TYR A 134 37.96 13.17 -12.60
CA TYR A 134 38.40 14.45 -12.04
C TYR A 134 39.78 14.35 -11.37
N ALA A 135 40.64 15.35 -11.60
CA ALA A 135 42.05 15.30 -11.20
C ALA A 135 42.29 15.24 -9.68
N ARG A 136 41.32 15.68 -8.86
CA ARG A 136 41.38 15.58 -7.39
C ARG A 136 40.52 14.41 -6.94
N GLN A 137 40.97 13.65 -5.95
CA GLN A 137 40.14 12.60 -5.34
C GLN A 137 39.02 13.23 -4.49
N THR A 138 37.85 13.41 -5.10
CA THR A 138 36.70 14.10 -4.49
C THR A 138 35.65 13.15 -3.93
N CYS A 139 35.62 11.89 -4.38
CA CYS A 139 34.61 10.94 -3.96
C CYS A 139 35.15 9.52 -3.71
N PRO A 140 36.14 9.33 -2.82
CA PRO A 140 36.77 8.02 -2.59
C PRO A 140 35.79 6.90 -2.18
N ASN A 141 34.73 7.23 -1.44
CA ASN A 141 33.70 6.25 -1.08
C ASN A 141 32.82 5.85 -2.28
N LEU A 142 32.59 6.76 -3.24
CA LEU A 142 31.90 6.43 -4.49
C LEU A 142 32.80 5.64 -5.43
N GLU A 143 34.12 5.89 -5.44
CA GLU A 143 35.08 5.06 -6.19
C GLU A 143 35.07 3.61 -5.68
N ALA A 144 35.09 3.43 -4.35
CA ALA A 144 34.98 2.10 -3.74
C ALA A 144 33.66 1.41 -4.11
N LEU A 145 32.53 2.14 -4.07
CA LEU A 145 31.24 1.58 -4.48
C LEU A 145 31.18 1.25 -5.98
N ALA A 146 31.82 2.08 -6.81
CA ALA A 146 31.88 1.87 -8.26
C ALA A 146 32.71 0.64 -8.64
N ALA A 147 33.73 0.28 -7.85
CA ALA A 147 34.57 -0.90 -8.11
C ALA A 147 33.76 -2.21 -8.12
N ASP A 148 32.74 -2.31 -7.28
CA ASP A 148 31.84 -3.46 -7.18
C ASP A 148 30.45 -3.18 -7.82
N GLY A 149 30.32 -2.06 -8.53
CA GLY A 149 29.05 -1.53 -8.99
C GLY A 149 29.01 -1.23 -10.49
N VAL A 150 28.00 -0.45 -10.90
CA VAL A 150 27.86 0.05 -12.26
C VAL A 150 27.86 1.57 -12.25
N VAL A 151 28.74 2.16 -13.06
CA VAL A 151 28.79 3.61 -13.31
C VAL A 151 28.16 3.89 -14.66
N VAL A 152 27.23 4.85 -14.70
CA VAL A 152 26.58 5.27 -15.94
C VAL A 152 27.24 6.55 -16.45
N GLU A 153 28.02 6.44 -17.51
CA GLU A 153 28.78 7.57 -18.08
C GLU A 153 27.89 8.64 -18.74
N GLN A 154 26.70 8.25 -19.21
CA GLN A 154 25.75 9.11 -19.91
C GLN A 154 24.41 9.16 -19.17
N HIS A 155 24.42 9.74 -17.96
CA HIS A 155 23.21 9.99 -17.18
C HIS A 155 22.78 11.45 -17.30
N ILE A 156 21.84 11.72 -18.21
CA ILE A 156 21.39 13.09 -18.54
C ILE A 156 20.11 13.41 -17.78
N SER A 157 20.10 14.52 -17.04
CA SER A 157 18.90 15.02 -16.36
C SER A 157 17.84 15.48 -17.36
N GLN A 158 16.58 15.14 -17.12
CA GLN A 158 15.45 15.57 -17.94
C GLN A 158 15.05 17.05 -17.68
N ALA A 159 15.60 17.67 -16.63
CA ALA A 159 15.39 19.09 -16.36
C ALA A 159 16.63 19.73 -15.70
N PRO A 160 16.87 21.04 -15.91
CA PRO A 160 18.08 21.70 -15.45
C PRO A 160 18.05 22.11 -13.96
N TRP A 161 17.02 21.73 -13.21
CA TRP A 161 16.84 22.15 -11.81
C TRP A 161 16.08 21.13 -10.99
N THR A 162 16.24 21.21 -9.67
CA THR A 162 15.99 20.14 -8.70
C THR A 162 14.56 19.58 -8.73
N LEU A 163 13.53 20.44 -8.74
CA LEU A 163 12.13 20.03 -8.61
C LEU A 163 11.66 19.09 -9.75
N PRO A 164 11.68 19.49 -11.04
CA PRO A 164 11.29 18.59 -12.12
C PRO A 164 12.27 17.43 -12.35
N ALA A 165 13.57 17.63 -12.09
CA ALA A 165 14.54 16.54 -12.25
C ALA A 165 14.25 15.39 -11.28
N HIS A 166 13.96 15.71 -10.01
CA HIS A 166 13.53 14.70 -9.04
C HIS A 166 12.14 14.18 -9.34
N ALA A 167 11.24 15.00 -9.88
CA ALA A 167 9.91 14.51 -10.22
C ALA A 167 9.99 13.39 -11.25
N THR A 168 10.83 13.56 -12.28
CA THR A 168 11.15 12.50 -13.25
C THR A 168 11.71 11.24 -12.58
N MET A 169 12.69 11.37 -11.66
CA MET A 169 13.26 10.22 -10.95
C MET A 169 12.22 9.47 -10.09
N PHE A 170 11.23 10.19 -9.53
CA PHE A 170 10.24 9.62 -8.63
C PHE A 170 9.10 8.89 -9.36
N CYS A 171 8.64 9.42 -10.49
CA CYS A 171 7.49 8.86 -11.22
C CYS A 171 7.86 8.14 -12.53
N GLY A 172 9.10 8.27 -13.01
CA GLY A 172 9.55 7.67 -14.27
C GLY A 172 9.00 8.34 -15.53
N LEU A 173 8.36 9.50 -15.41
CA LEU A 173 7.77 10.26 -16.53
C LEU A 173 8.60 11.50 -16.85
N PRO A 174 8.63 11.99 -18.11
CA PRO A 174 9.31 13.24 -18.46
C PRO A 174 8.53 14.47 -17.95
N PRO A 175 9.17 15.66 -17.89
CA PRO A 175 8.53 16.89 -17.41
C PRO A 175 7.23 17.29 -18.10
N GLY A 176 7.11 16.99 -19.40
CA GLY A 176 5.88 17.24 -20.16
C GLY A 176 4.68 16.41 -19.69
N GLU A 177 4.93 15.25 -19.07
CA GLU A 177 3.88 14.31 -18.62
C GLU A 177 3.57 14.47 -17.13
N HIS A 178 4.57 14.57 -16.26
CA HIS A 178 4.31 14.73 -14.82
C HIS A 178 3.86 16.14 -14.43
N GLY A 179 4.06 17.15 -15.28
CA GLY A 179 3.51 18.50 -15.12
C GLY A 179 4.12 19.37 -14.01
N VAL A 180 4.91 18.80 -13.09
CA VAL A 180 5.73 19.49 -12.06
C VAL A 180 6.88 20.31 -12.67
N THR A 181 6.55 21.35 -13.46
CA THR A 181 7.52 22.16 -14.21
C THR A 181 7.72 23.56 -13.66
N THR A 182 7.00 23.93 -12.59
CA THR A 182 7.12 25.23 -11.91
C THR A 182 6.89 25.03 -10.40
N GLN A 183 7.33 25.99 -9.58
CA GLN A 183 7.13 25.95 -8.11
C GLN A 183 5.65 26.15 -7.71
N ALA A 184 4.75 26.40 -8.65
CA ALA A 184 3.32 26.47 -8.42
C ALA A 184 2.60 25.13 -8.68
N ARG A 185 3.34 24.09 -9.09
CA ARG A 185 2.79 22.79 -9.45
C ARG A 185 3.42 21.70 -8.61
N ALA A 186 2.56 20.79 -8.13
CA ALA A 186 2.90 19.58 -7.40
C ALA A 186 2.50 18.36 -8.25
N PHE A 187 2.87 17.16 -7.80
CA PHE A 187 2.34 15.93 -8.41
C PHE A 187 0.81 15.91 -8.37
N SER A 188 0.20 15.36 -9.43
CA SER A 188 -1.20 14.95 -9.34
C SER A 188 -1.30 13.80 -8.33
N PRO A 189 -2.34 13.76 -7.47
CA PRO A 189 -2.58 12.64 -6.55
C PRO A 189 -2.68 11.26 -7.22
N SER A 190 -2.93 11.23 -8.53
CA SER A 190 -3.00 10.00 -9.33
C SER A 190 -1.65 9.58 -9.93
N THR A 191 -0.58 10.35 -9.71
CA THR A 191 0.75 10.05 -10.27
C THR A 191 1.40 8.99 -9.39
N PRO A 192 1.69 7.78 -9.91
CA PRO A 192 2.36 6.76 -9.11
C PRO A 192 3.82 7.16 -8.87
N LEU A 193 4.25 7.13 -7.61
CA LEU A 193 5.65 7.34 -7.23
C LEU A 193 6.31 6.01 -6.84
N PHE A 194 7.59 5.83 -7.14
CA PHE A 194 8.30 4.58 -6.78
C PHE A 194 8.22 4.24 -5.28
N PRO A 195 8.21 5.19 -4.31
CA PRO A 195 8.04 4.86 -2.90
C PRO A 195 6.68 4.22 -2.63
N GLU A 196 5.61 4.67 -3.29
CA GLU A 196 4.28 4.05 -3.15
C GLU A 196 4.29 2.62 -3.71
N VAL A 197 4.92 2.41 -4.87
CA VAL A 197 5.07 1.09 -5.48
C VAL A 197 5.89 0.15 -4.57
N LEU A 198 6.97 0.62 -3.96
CA LEU A 198 7.75 -0.15 -2.98
C LEU A 198 6.91 -0.47 -1.73
N LYS A 199 6.11 0.51 -1.28
CA LYS A 199 5.26 0.35 -0.10
C LYS A 199 4.18 -0.72 -0.30
N GLU A 200 3.55 -0.72 -1.47
CA GLU A 200 2.58 -1.75 -1.88
C GLU A 200 3.22 -3.13 -1.94
N ARG A 201 4.52 -3.20 -2.27
CA ARG A 201 5.31 -4.43 -2.25
C ARG A 201 5.86 -4.79 -0.87
N GLY A 202 5.42 -4.11 0.18
CA GLY A 202 5.75 -4.45 1.56
C GLY A 202 7.10 -3.96 2.07
N TYR A 203 7.75 -3.03 1.35
CA TYR A 203 8.95 -2.36 1.85
C TYR A 203 8.60 -1.36 2.94
N ARG A 204 9.50 -1.25 3.94
CA ARG A 204 9.51 -0.07 4.82
C ARG A 204 10.32 1.04 4.18
N ASN A 205 9.71 2.22 4.04
CA ASN A 205 10.30 3.33 3.31
C ASN A 205 10.57 4.51 4.22
N GLY A 206 11.77 5.08 4.15
CA GLY A 206 12.17 6.24 4.95
C GLY A 206 12.94 7.24 4.10
N ALA A 207 12.65 8.52 4.28
CA ALA A 207 13.32 9.64 3.62
C ALA A 207 13.75 10.68 4.63
N ILE A 208 15.02 11.12 4.54
CA ILE A 208 15.57 12.27 5.23
C ILE A 208 16.06 13.25 4.16
N VAL A 209 15.54 14.47 4.17
CA VAL A 209 15.67 15.40 3.03
C VAL A 209 16.09 16.79 3.52
N SER A 210 17.04 17.41 2.85
CA SER A 210 17.52 18.77 3.15
C SER A 210 17.15 19.82 2.09
N SER A 211 16.20 19.50 1.20
CA SER A 211 15.76 20.40 0.12
C SER A 211 14.27 20.73 0.20
N LEU A 212 13.95 22.03 0.15
CA LEU A 212 12.56 22.52 0.10
C LEU A 212 11.82 22.07 -1.17
N LEU A 213 12.56 21.89 -2.28
CA LEU A 213 12.01 21.47 -3.56
C LEU A 213 11.56 20.00 -3.57
N LEU A 214 11.93 19.25 -2.53
CA LEU A 214 11.45 17.90 -2.26
C LEU A 214 10.51 17.90 -1.05
N SER A 215 9.79 18.99 -0.80
CA SER A 215 8.85 19.05 0.32
C SER A 215 7.59 18.21 0.06
N PRO A 216 6.88 17.80 1.14
CA PRO A 216 5.56 17.21 1.03
C PRO A 216 4.55 18.09 0.27
N THR A 217 4.74 19.42 0.25
CA THR A 217 3.89 20.36 -0.50
C THR A 217 3.91 20.11 -2.01
N PHE A 218 5.00 19.56 -2.54
CA PHE A 218 5.10 19.15 -3.95
C PHE A 218 4.63 17.71 -4.20
N GLY A 219 4.24 16.98 -3.16
CA GLY A 219 3.73 15.61 -3.27
C GLY A 219 4.80 14.51 -3.18
N TYR A 220 5.96 14.76 -2.56
CA TYR A 220 7.04 13.76 -2.42
C TYR A 220 6.88 12.79 -1.23
N ALA A 221 6.00 13.10 -0.27
CA ALA A 221 5.81 12.29 0.93
C ALA A 221 5.06 10.94 0.75
N PRO A 222 4.14 10.75 -0.23
CA PRO A 222 3.44 9.49 -0.41
C PRO A 222 4.39 8.28 -0.52
N GLY A 223 3.99 7.17 0.09
CA GLY A 223 4.75 5.92 0.07
C GLY A 223 5.85 5.80 1.14
N PHE A 224 6.17 6.86 1.90
CA PHE A 224 7.15 6.80 2.99
C PHE A 224 6.48 6.60 4.36
N ASP A 225 7.01 5.68 5.16
CA ASP A 225 6.65 5.52 6.58
C ASP A 225 7.19 6.66 7.44
N LYS A 226 8.36 7.16 7.05
CA LYS A 226 9.00 8.32 7.67
C LYS A 226 9.46 9.28 6.58
N TYR A 227 8.99 10.52 6.65
CA TYR A 227 9.46 11.61 5.82
C TYR A 227 9.89 12.76 6.72
N GLU A 228 11.19 12.97 6.86
CA GLU A 228 11.75 14.06 7.67
C GLU A 228 12.46 15.04 6.75
N MET A 229 11.99 16.29 6.72
CA MET A 229 12.58 17.33 5.89
C MET A 229 12.90 18.57 6.72
N ASN A 230 14.13 19.07 6.57
CA ASN A 230 14.52 20.38 7.06
C ASN A 230 15.67 20.92 6.21
N ILE A 231 15.52 22.13 5.69
CA ILE A 231 16.52 22.81 4.86
C ILE A 231 17.81 23.16 5.62
N GLU A 232 17.76 23.16 6.94
CA GLU A 232 18.91 23.45 7.80
C GLU A 232 19.78 22.21 8.06
N PHE A 233 19.32 21.01 7.67
CA PHE A 233 20.11 19.80 7.85
C PHE A 233 21.40 19.86 7.03
N SER A 234 22.53 19.71 7.71
CA SER A 234 23.80 19.41 7.08
C SER A 234 23.79 18.01 6.44
N GLY A 235 24.70 17.76 5.50
CA GLY A 235 24.85 16.43 4.89
C GLY A 235 25.13 15.33 5.92
N GLU A 236 25.93 15.64 6.95
CA GLU A 236 26.20 14.69 8.04
C GLU A 236 24.93 14.36 8.83
N GLU A 237 24.10 15.36 9.15
CA GLU A 237 22.84 15.12 9.86
C GLU A 237 21.87 14.26 9.05
N VAL A 238 21.76 14.48 7.74
CA VAL A 238 20.93 13.65 6.84
C VAL A 238 21.38 12.19 6.92
N VAL A 239 22.69 11.94 6.82
CA VAL A 239 23.27 10.60 6.92
C VAL A 239 23.00 9.98 8.30
N GLN A 240 23.28 10.69 9.38
CA GLN A 240 23.10 10.18 10.75
C GLN A 240 21.64 9.87 11.08
N LYS A 241 20.69 10.71 10.64
CA LYS A 241 19.26 10.45 10.78
C LYS A 241 18.82 9.24 9.96
N GLY A 242 19.35 9.08 8.74
CA GLY A 242 19.10 7.92 7.89
C GLY A 242 19.58 6.62 8.53
N LEU A 243 20.83 6.58 9.00
CA LEU A 243 21.40 5.43 9.70
C LEU A 243 20.62 5.08 10.97
N ARG A 244 20.26 6.09 11.79
CA ARG A 244 19.42 5.87 12.99
C ARG A 244 18.08 5.23 12.63
N TRP A 245 17.42 5.70 11.57
CA TRP A 245 16.15 5.13 11.14
C TRP A 245 16.30 3.70 10.59
N LEU A 246 17.36 3.45 9.81
CA LEU A 246 17.66 2.14 9.25
C LEU A 246 17.85 1.09 10.34
N PHE A 247 18.69 1.38 11.34
CA PHE A 247 19.06 0.44 12.40
C PHE A 247 18.09 0.40 13.59
N ALA A 248 17.13 1.32 13.68
CA ALA A 248 16.13 1.31 14.75
C ALA A 248 15.13 0.14 14.63
N SER A 249 14.98 -0.48 13.46
CA SER A 249 14.01 -1.54 13.22
C SER A 249 14.69 -2.86 12.89
N LYS A 250 14.19 -3.94 13.49
CA LYS A 250 14.61 -5.32 13.19
C LYS A 250 13.97 -5.89 11.92
N LYS A 251 12.95 -5.21 11.34
CA LYS A 251 12.36 -5.60 10.06
C LYS A 251 13.20 -5.03 8.93
N THR A 252 13.68 -5.89 8.05
CA THR A 252 14.26 -5.56 6.75
C THR A 252 13.66 -6.51 5.70
N PRO A 253 13.39 -6.03 4.48
CA PRO A 253 13.46 -4.64 4.04
C PRO A 253 12.31 -3.75 4.59
#